data_AF-A0A859DTY2-F1
#
_entry.id   AF-A0A859DTY2-F1
#
_cell.length_a   1.000
_cell.length_b   1.000
_cell.length_c   1.000
_cell.angle_alpha   90.00
_cell.angle_beta   90.00
_cell.angle_gamma   90.00
#
_symmetry.space_group_name_H-M   'P 1'
#
loop_
_entity.id
_entity.type
_entity.pdbx_description
1 polymer ?
#
loop_
_entity_poly.entity_id
_entity_poly.type
_entity_poly.pdbx_seq_one_letter_code
_entity_poly.pdbx_strand_id
1 'polypeptide(L)'
;MKIPCEVIKDLLPLYYDKVCSKESCSLVEEHLNQCPQCADELQKLKMSLEKPSASEEDVNVMKRISAAWKKDKRVSFARGSMLVSALAAMICFISYHIIGAEVLPGGRLAEPFALLPIGYLFVLVFMISIVFNFIFLKKQK
;
A
#
# COMPACT_ATOMS: atom_id res chain seq x y z
N MET A 1 36.34 31.89 -26.91
CA MET A 1 36.14 31.15 -28.18
C MET A 1 34.93 31.66 -28.96
N LYS A 2 34.84 31.34 -30.27
CA LYS A 2 33.85 31.85 -31.25
C LYS A 2 32.54 31.03 -31.31
N ILE A 3 31.93 30.69 -30.17
CA ILE A 3 30.61 30.05 -30.17
C ILE A 3 29.64 30.99 -29.47
N PRO A 4 28.54 31.41 -30.14
CA PRO A 4 27.56 32.29 -29.52
C PRO A 4 26.85 31.55 -28.38
N CYS A 5 26.61 32.26 -27.28
CA CYS A 5 25.98 31.69 -26.07
C CYS A 5 24.62 31.05 -26.36
N GLU A 6 23.88 31.53 -27.38
CA GLU A 6 22.59 30.96 -27.80
C GLU A 6 22.73 29.49 -28.27
N VAL A 7 23.78 29.16 -29.02
CA VAL A 7 24.04 27.78 -29.45
C VAL A 7 24.37 26.89 -28.26
N ILE A 8 25.04 27.42 -27.23
CA ILE A 8 25.34 26.67 -26.00
C ILE A 8 24.07 26.44 -25.18
N LYS A 9 23.15 27.42 -25.11
CA LYS A 9 21.83 27.26 -24.46
C LYS A 9 20.97 26.20 -25.14
N ASP A 10 21.02 26.08 -26.45
CA ASP A 10 20.29 25.04 -27.18
C ASP A 10 20.88 23.64 -26.92
N LEU A 11 22.20 23.55 -26.74
CA LEU A 11 22.92 22.30 -26.46
C LEU A 11 22.91 21.91 -24.98
N LEU A 12 22.60 22.84 -24.08
CA LEU A 12 22.63 22.68 -22.63
C LEU A 12 21.73 21.53 -22.12
N PRO A 13 20.47 21.36 -22.60
CA PRO A 13 19.64 20.21 -22.27
C PRO A 13 20.26 18.88 -22.71
N LEU A 14 20.79 18.83 -23.94
CA LEU A 14 21.42 17.62 -24.49
C LEU A 14 22.72 17.25 -23.75
N TYR A 15 23.45 18.26 -23.27
CA TYR A 15 24.63 18.10 -22.42
C TYR A 15 24.25 17.58 -21.04
N TYR A 16 23.21 18.14 -20.42
CA TYR A 16 22.69 17.69 -19.12
C TYR A 16 22.23 16.23 -19.16
N ASP A 17 21.51 15.85 -20.21
CA ASP A 17 21.03 14.48 -20.43
C ASP A 17 22.13 13.51 -20.90
N LYS A 18 23.37 14.00 -21.08
CA LYS A 18 24.55 13.24 -21.53
C LYS A 18 24.37 12.50 -22.87
N VAL A 19 23.56 13.08 -23.77
CA VAL A 19 23.28 12.51 -25.10
C VAL A 19 24.09 13.18 -26.22
N CYS A 20 24.88 14.22 -25.89
CA CYS A 20 25.78 14.87 -26.84
C CYS A 20 26.92 13.96 -27.30
N SER A 21 27.40 14.16 -28.53
CA SER A 21 28.65 13.55 -29.01
C SER A 21 29.85 14.10 -28.21
N LYS A 22 30.93 13.33 -28.10
CA LYS A 22 32.11 13.69 -27.31
C LYS A 22 32.71 15.06 -27.70
N GLU A 23 32.65 15.40 -28.99
CA GLU A 23 33.13 16.69 -29.50
C GLU A 23 32.22 17.83 -29.02
N SER A 24 30.90 17.68 -29.14
CA SER A 24 29.94 18.68 -28.68
C SER A 24 29.95 18.87 -27.16
N CYS A 25 30.14 17.80 -26.37
CA CYS A 25 30.22 17.93 -24.91
C CYS A 25 31.49 18.67 -24.46
N SER A 26 32.65 18.40 -25.08
CA SER A 26 33.91 19.09 -24.77
C SER A 26 33.82 20.59 -25.06
N LEU A 27 33.14 20.97 -26.16
CA LEU A 27 32.91 22.38 -26.52
C LEU A 27 32.03 23.12 -25.50
N VAL A 28 31.00 22.44 -24.98
CA VAL A 28 30.14 23.00 -23.93
C VAL A 28 30.92 23.18 -22.63
N GLU A 29 31.76 22.23 -22.23
CA GLU A 29 32.61 22.32 -21.04
C GLU A 29 33.62 23.48 -21.12
N GLU A 30 34.27 23.66 -22.27
CA GLU A 30 35.19 24.77 -22.47
C GLU A 30 34.48 26.13 -22.39
N HIS A 31 33.25 26.22 -22.92
CA HIS A 31 32.45 27.44 -22.85
C HIS A 31 31.93 27.73 -21.43
N LEU A 32 31.49 26.70 -20.69
CA LEU A 32 31.02 26.84 -19.30
C LEU A 32 32.13 27.34 -18.36
N ASN A 33 33.39 26.97 -18.62
CA ASN A 33 34.55 27.50 -17.87
C ASN A 33 34.85 28.98 -18.15
N GLN A 34 34.44 29.49 -19.32
CA GLN A 34 34.70 30.86 -19.75
C GLN A 34 33.50 31.81 -19.53
N CYS A 35 32.28 31.28 -19.48
CA CYS A 35 31.05 32.07 -19.44
C CYS A 35 30.19 31.75 -18.20
N PRO A 36 30.12 32.65 -17.19
CA PRO A 36 29.33 32.43 -15.99
C PRO A 36 27.80 32.46 -16.25
N GLN A 37 27.36 33.13 -17.31
CA GLN A 37 25.94 33.20 -17.67
C GLN A 37 25.38 31.84 -18.09
N CYS A 38 26.13 31.09 -18.90
CA CYS A 38 25.72 29.74 -19.33
C CYS A 38 25.78 28.72 -18.18
N ALA A 39 26.66 28.93 -17.20
CA ALA A 39 26.72 28.09 -16.00
C ALA A 39 25.50 28.29 -15.07
N ASP A 40 25.01 29.53 -14.94
CA ASP A 40 23.79 29.84 -14.20
C ASP A 40 22.54 29.22 -14.85
N GLU A 41 22.44 29.28 -16.19
CA GLU A 41 21.38 28.62 -16.95
C GLU A 41 21.39 27.09 -16.77
N LEU A 42 22.58 26.46 -16.73
CA LEU A 42 22.72 25.04 -16.39
C LEU A 42 22.20 24.72 -14.98
N GLN A 43 22.47 25.61 -14.01
CA GLN A 43 22.01 25.44 -12.63
C GLN A 43 20.49 25.59 -12.52
N LYS A 44 19.90 26.57 -13.22
CA LYS A 44 18.44 26.73 -13.30
C LYS A 44 17.77 25.50 -13.94
N LEU A 45 18.37 24.96 -15.00
CA LEU A 45 17.88 23.75 -15.66
C LEU A 45 17.89 22.54 -14.70
N LYS A 46 18.99 22.35 -13.94
CA LYS A 46 19.09 21.33 -12.87
C LYS A 46 18.01 21.50 -11.81
N MET A 47 17.85 22.72 -11.28
CA MET A 47 16.84 23.01 -10.25
C MET A 47 15.39 22.85 -10.74
N SER A 48 15.14 23.10 -12.04
CA SER A 48 13.82 22.93 -12.66
C SER A 48 13.46 21.45 -12.88
N LEU A 49 14.44 20.63 -13.28
CA LEU A 49 14.23 19.21 -13.59
C LEU A 49 14.35 18.27 -12.38
N GLU A 50 15.16 18.60 -11.37
CA GLU A 50 15.23 17.84 -10.11
C GLU A 50 14.01 18.06 -9.20
N LYS A 51 13.06 18.92 -9.61
CA LYS A 51 11.83 19.16 -8.86
C LYS A 51 10.62 18.41 -9.45
N PRO A 52 10.59 17.09 -9.22
CA PRO A 52 9.41 16.47 -8.66
C PRO A 52 9.79 15.95 -7.27
N SER A 53 10.39 16.79 -6.41
CA SER A 53 10.35 16.51 -4.99
C SER A 53 8.90 16.77 -4.57
N ALA A 54 8.09 15.70 -4.63
CA ALA A 54 6.99 15.56 -3.70
C ALA A 54 7.57 16.01 -2.36
N SER A 55 7.06 17.13 -1.84
CA SER A 55 7.62 17.72 -0.64
C SER A 55 7.61 16.64 0.45
N GLU A 56 8.55 16.69 1.39
CA GLU A 56 8.52 15.73 2.51
C GLU A 56 7.15 15.75 3.20
N GLU A 57 6.45 16.88 3.14
CA GLU A 57 5.04 17.03 3.48
C GLU A 57 4.10 16.17 2.62
N ASP A 58 4.17 16.22 1.29
CA ASP A 58 3.33 15.40 0.39
C ASP A 58 3.52 13.89 0.63
N VAL A 59 4.78 13.46 0.83
CA VAL A 59 5.09 12.06 1.14
C VAL A 59 4.55 11.67 2.52
N ASN A 60 4.63 12.58 3.50
CA ASN A 60 4.09 12.35 4.85
C ASN A 60 2.55 12.36 4.86
N VAL A 61 1.92 13.24 4.10
CA VAL A 61 0.46 13.28 3.92
C VAL A 61 -0.03 11.97 3.31
N MET A 62 0.62 11.47 2.25
CA MET A 62 0.27 10.19 1.63
C MET A 62 0.47 8.99 2.58
N LYS A 63 1.53 9.02 3.40
CA LYS A 63 1.75 8.01 4.46
C LYS A 63 0.66 8.07 5.54
N ARG A 64 0.20 9.25 5.95
CA ARG A 64 -0.87 9.40 6.95
C ARG A 64 -2.22 8.92 6.42
N ILE A 65 -2.55 9.23 5.17
CA ILE A 65 -3.79 8.77 4.51
C ILE A 65 -3.78 7.25 4.38
N SER A 66 -2.68 6.66 3.90
CA SER A 66 -2.57 5.20 3.76
C SER A 66 -2.59 4.46 5.11
N ALA A 67 -2.01 5.04 6.18
CA ALA A 67 -2.09 4.49 7.52
C ALA A 67 -3.52 4.53 8.09
N ALA A 68 -4.23 5.64 7.89
CA ALA A 68 -5.63 5.77 8.28
C ALA A 68 -6.54 4.80 7.51
N TRP A 69 -6.33 4.62 6.21
CA TRP A 69 -7.06 3.65 5.39
C TRP A 69 -6.80 2.19 5.78
N LYS A 70 -5.54 1.82 6.08
CA LYS A 70 -5.24 0.46 6.59
C LYS A 70 -5.91 0.21 7.94
N LYS A 71 -5.96 1.24 8.79
CA LYS A 71 -6.63 1.19 10.09
C LYS A 71 -8.13 0.98 9.91
N ASP A 72 -8.78 1.76 9.04
CA ASP A 72 -10.22 1.66 8.76
C ASP A 72 -10.62 0.34 8.09
N LYS A 73 -9.86 -0.11 7.09
CA LYS A 73 -10.11 -1.38 6.38
C LYS A 73 -10.09 -2.60 7.30
N ARG A 74 -9.18 -2.64 8.29
CA ARG A 74 -9.11 -3.73 9.27
C ARG A 74 -10.34 -3.78 10.18
N VAL A 75 -10.97 -2.64 10.46
CA VAL A 75 -12.17 -2.55 11.31
C VAL A 75 -13.38 -3.05 10.56
N SER A 76 -13.54 -2.59 9.32
CA SER A 76 -14.63 -2.99 8.46
C SER A 76 -14.59 -4.50 8.23
N PHE A 77 -13.38 -5.06 8.04
CA PHE A 77 -13.20 -6.50 7.97
C PHE A 77 -13.55 -7.23 9.28
N ALA A 78 -13.09 -6.74 10.43
CA ALA A 78 -13.39 -7.35 11.74
C ALA A 78 -14.89 -7.33 12.06
N ARG A 79 -15.60 -6.25 11.73
CA ARG A 79 -17.06 -6.15 11.89
C ARG A 79 -17.81 -7.13 11.00
N GLY A 80 -17.41 -7.26 9.73
CA GLY A 80 -18.00 -8.24 8.82
C GLY A 80 -17.76 -9.68 9.28
N SER A 81 -16.53 -9.98 9.69
CA SER A 81 -16.14 -11.31 10.19
C SER A 81 -16.91 -11.72 11.44
N MET A 82 -17.20 -10.78 12.35
CA MET A 82 -18.02 -11.03 13.54
C MET A 82 -19.43 -11.50 13.18
N LEU A 83 -20.11 -10.86 12.23
CA LEU A 83 -21.48 -11.24 11.84
C LEU A 83 -21.50 -12.62 11.16
N VAL A 84 -20.57 -12.86 10.24
CA VAL A 84 -20.50 -14.13 9.49
C VAL A 84 -20.17 -15.30 10.41
N SER A 85 -19.20 -15.14 11.33
CA SER A 85 -18.84 -16.19 12.28
C SER A 85 -19.97 -16.51 13.26
N ALA A 86 -20.71 -15.52 13.73
CA ALA A 86 -21.89 -15.73 14.58
C ALA A 86 -22.97 -16.55 13.87
N LEU A 87 -23.31 -16.17 12.63
CA LEU A 87 -24.30 -16.90 11.83
C LEU A 87 -23.85 -18.34 11.54
N ALA A 88 -22.58 -18.53 11.18
CA ALA A 88 -22.02 -19.86 10.91
C ALA A 88 -22.04 -20.76 12.16
N ALA A 89 -21.71 -20.21 13.34
CA ALA A 89 -21.80 -20.94 14.60
C ALA A 89 -23.24 -21.39 14.89
N MET A 90 -24.21 -20.48 14.79
CA MET A 90 -25.63 -20.78 15.00
C MET A 90 -26.12 -21.89 14.07
N ILE A 91 -25.77 -21.82 12.77
CA ILE A 91 -26.11 -22.86 11.80
C ILE A 91 -25.53 -24.22 12.21
N CYS A 92 -24.26 -24.28 12.64
CA CYS A 92 -23.64 -25.53 13.08
C CYS A 92 -24.40 -26.15 14.28
N PHE A 93 -24.78 -25.35 15.28
CA PHE A 93 -25.51 -25.88 16.44
C PHE A 93 -26.95 -26.30 16.08
N ILE A 94 -27.63 -25.53 15.23
CA ILE A 94 -28.98 -25.85 14.77
C ILE A 94 -28.95 -27.14 13.95
N SER A 95 -28.05 -27.26 12.98
CA SER A 95 -27.90 -28.47 12.17
C SER A 95 -27.53 -29.69 13.00
N TYR A 96 -26.67 -29.54 14.02
CA TYR A 96 -26.38 -30.62 14.97
C TYR A 96 -27.66 -31.11 15.67
N HIS A 97 -28.51 -30.19 16.14
CA HIS A 97 -29.77 -30.53 16.79
C HIS A 97 -30.82 -31.14 15.85
N ILE A 98 -30.86 -30.73 14.58
CA ILE A 98 -31.82 -31.25 13.58
C ILE A 98 -31.43 -32.66 13.13
N ILE A 99 -30.13 -32.90 12.86
CA ILE A 99 -29.65 -34.19 12.35
C ILE A 99 -29.72 -35.25 13.48
N GLY A 100 -29.36 -34.88 14.71
CA GLY A 100 -29.43 -35.79 15.84
C GLY A 100 -28.52 -37.03 15.70
N ALA A 101 -28.84 -38.08 16.46
CA ALA A 101 -28.16 -39.36 16.40
C ALA A 101 -29.09 -40.41 15.79
N GLU A 102 -28.70 -41.00 14.66
CA GLU A 102 -29.45 -42.10 14.03
C GLU A 102 -28.74 -43.43 14.26
N VAL A 103 -29.51 -44.47 14.61
CA VAL A 103 -29.00 -45.84 14.73
C VAL A 103 -29.10 -46.50 13.36
N LEU A 104 -27.96 -46.81 12.74
CA LEU A 104 -27.92 -47.53 11.48
C LEU A 104 -28.38 -48.99 11.67
N PRO A 105 -28.91 -49.64 10.61
CA PRO A 105 -29.36 -51.05 10.68
C PRO A 105 -28.30 -52.03 11.17
N GLY A 106 -27.01 -51.68 11.06
CA GLY A 106 -25.88 -52.45 11.57
C GLY A 106 -25.49 -52.18 13.03
N GLY A 107 -26.33 -51.47 13.81
CA GLY A 107 -26.09 -51.16 15.22
C GLY A 107 -25.02 -50.08 15.48
N ARG A 108 -24.55 -49.40 14.42
CA ARG A 108 -23.64 -48.25 14.56
C ARG A 108 -24.45 -46.97 14.72
N LEU A 109 -24.03 -46.13 15.67
CA LEU A 109 -24.55 -44.78 15.82
C LEU A 109 -23.88 -43.85 14.81
N ALA A 110 -24.68 -43.17 14.00
CA ALA A 110 -24.25 -42.11 13.10
C ALA A 110 -24.59 -40.76 13.73
N GLU A 111 -23.55 -40.03 14.14
CA GLU A 111 -23.68 -38.72 14.78
C GLU A 111 -22.85 -37.67 14.02
N PRO A 112 -23.35 -36.44 13.87
CA PRO A 112 -22.65 -35.34 13.21
C PRO A 112 -21.57 -34.73 14.13
N PHE A 113 -20.69 -35.55 14.71
CA PHE A 113 -19.65 -35.13 15.65
C PHE A 113 -18.75 -34.01 15.12
N ALA A 114 -18.59 -33.91 13.81
CA ALA A 114 -17.79 -32.85 13.18
C ALA A 114 -18.39 -31.45 13.34
N LEU A 115 -19.72 -31.31 13.49
CA LEU A 115 -20.38 -30.00 13.59
C LEU A 115 -20.07 -29.28 14.91
N LEU A 116 -19.88 -30.01 16.01
CA LEU A 116 -19.52 -29.45 17.32
C LEU A 116 -18.17 -28.71 17.31
N PRO A 117 -17.03 -29.34 16.97
CA PRO A 117 -15.73 -28.66 16.96
C PRO A 117 -15.68 -27.52 15.92
N ILE A 118 -16.38 -27.67 14.78
CA ILE A 118 -16.50 -26.60 13.79
C ILE A 118 -17.29 -25.42 14.36
N GLY A 119 -18.41 -25.67 15.06
CA GLY A 119 -19.19 -24.65 15.75
C GLY A 119 -18.36 -23.88 16.78
N TYR A 120 -17.61 -24.59 17.63
CA TYR A 120 -16.73 -23.97 18.62
C TYR A 120 -15.59 -23.16 17.99
N LEU A 121 -15.07 -23.57 16.83
CA LEU A 121 -14.08 -22.79 16.09
C LEU A 121 -14.66 -21.44 15.64
N PHE A 122 -15.89 -21.43 15.11
CA PHE A 122 -16.56 -20.18 14.76
C PHE A 122 -16.85 -19.29 15.97
N VAL A 123 -17.22 -19.87 17.12
CA VAL A 123 -17.37 -19.12 18.38
C VAL A 123 -16.05 -18.48 18.82
N LEU A 124 -14.92 -19.20 18.69
CA LEU A 124 -13.60 -18.66 19.01
C LEU A 124 -13.24 -17.48 18.08
N VAL A 125 -13.49 -17.61 16.78
CA VAL A 125 -13.27 -16.53 15.80
C VAL A 125 -14.15 -15.31 16.12
N PHE A 126 -15.39 -15.54 16.54
CA PHE A 126 -16.32 -14.49 16.97
C PHE A 126 -15.77 -13.74 18.21
N MET A 127 -15.30 -14.47 19.22
CA MET A 127 -14.71 -13.87 20.43
C MET A 127 -13.45 -13.07 20.11
N ILE A 128 -12.56 -13.59 19.27
CA ILE A 128 -11.39 -12.86 18.79
C ILE A 128 -11.81 -11.57 18.08
N SER A 129 -12.81 -11.65 17.20
CA SER A 129 -13.31 -10.49 16.45
C SER A 129 -13.88 -9.40 17.37
N ILE A 130 -14.57 -9.79 18.46
CA ILE A 130 -15.04 -8.86 19.50
C ILE A 130 -13.86 -8.16 20.20
N VAL A 131 -12.85 -8.93 20.62
CA VAL A 131 -11.68 -8.37 21.30
C VAL A 131 -10.95 -7.37 20.40
N PHE A 132 -10.75 -7.72 19.12
CA PHE A 132 -10.17 -6.79 18.14
C PHE A 132 -11.02 -5.55 17.94
N ASN A 133 -12.35 -5.69 17.88
CA ASN A 133 -13.27 -4.57 17.78
C ASN A 133 -13.15 -3.64 19.00
N PHE A 134 -13.11 -4.19 20.21
CA PHE A 134 -13.00 -3.42 21.45
C PHE A 134 -11.66 -2.69 21.57
N ILE A 135 -10.54 -3.38 21.29
CA ILE A 135 -9.21 -2.77 21.24
C ILE A 135 -9.19 -1.62 20.22
N PHE A 136 -9.87 -1.80 19.09
CA PHE A 136 -9.96 -0.77 18.07
C PHE A 136 -10.81 0.43 18.50
N LEU A 137 -11.99 0.20 19.09
CA LEU A 137 -12.83 1.27 19.65
C LEU A 137 -12.05 2.09 20.67
N LYS A 138 -11.28 1.42 21.54
CA LYS A 138 -10.44 2.09 22.54
C LYS A 138 -9.32 2.92 21.91
N LYS A 139 -8.83 2.55 20.71
CA LYS A 139 -7.80 3.30 19.97
C LYS A 139 -8.37 4.46 19.13
N GLN A 140 -9.69 4.68 19.16
CA GLN A 140 -10.37 5.80 18.48
C GLN A 140 -10.88 6.87 19.47
N LYS A 141 -11.01 6.54 20.76
CA LYS A 141 -11.18 7.52 21.85
C LYS A 141 -9.83 8.03 22.33
#